data_AF-A0A539DSI8-F1
#
_entry.id   AF-A0A539DSI8-F1
#
_cell.length_a   1.000
_cell.length_b   1.000
_cell.length_c   1.000
_cell.angle_alpha   90.00
_cell.angle_beta   90.00
_cell.angle_gamma   90.00
#
_symmetry.space_group_name_H-M   'P 1'
#
loop_
_entity.id
_entity.type
_entity.pdbx_description
1 polymer ?
#
loop_
_entity_poly.entity_id
_entity_poly.type
_entity_poly.pdbx_seq_one_letter_code
_entity_poly.pdbx_strand_id
1 'polypeptide(L)'
;MPPLRDRREDILPLARQLLAEATIRLKRPIEGLSPRAADQLLRYKWPGNVRELENAMERAVALARVNRTDFDDLPEEVRQAVPVPSPSGHVKALEEVEKEYILAVLALNDGNQTRTAEQLEIGSATLYRKLKKFGAEAGDGEPDSS
;
A
#
# COMPACT_ATOMS: atom_id res chain seq x y z
N MET A 1 19.92 -2.35 -21.26
CA MET A 1 19.71 -1.94 -19.85
C MET A 1 18.73 -2.92 -19.22
N PRO A 2 19.00 -3.42 -18.01
CA PRO A 2 18.09 -4.35 -17.33
C PRO A 2 16.75 -3.67 -17.01
N PRO A 3 15.65 -4.42 -17.00
CA PRO A 3 14.32 -3.88 -16.76
C PRO A 3 14.14 -3.50 -15.27
N LEU A 4 13.34 -2.46 -15.02
CA LEU A 4 13.13 -1.90 -13.67
C LEU A 4 12.54 -2.90 -12.67
N ARG A 5 11.85 -3.93 -13.18
CA ARG A 5 11.32 -5.05 -12.38
C ARG A 5 12.40 -5.80 -11.57
N ASP A 6 13.64 -5.83 -12.06
CA ASP A 6 14.77 -6.52 -11.44
C ASP A 6 15.58 -5.59 -10.51
N ARG A 7 15.25 -4.29 -10.47
CA ARG A 7 15.94 -3.23 -9.72
C ARG A 7 14.97 -2.41 -8.88
N ARG A 8 14.26 -3.06 -7.97
CA ARG A 8 13.21 -2.44 -7.15
C ARG A 8 13.71 -1.30 -6.27
N GLU A 9 14.95 -1.41 -5.78
CA GLU A 9 15.63 -0.39 -4.97
C GLU A 9 15.81 0.94 -5.70
N ASP A 10 15.88 0.92 -7.03
CA ASP A 10 16.05 2.13 -7.85
C ASP A 10 14.73 2.81 -8.22
N ILE A 11 13.57 2.16 -8.01
CA ILE A 11 12.26 2.69 -8.41
C ILE A 11 11.99 4.04 -7.72
N LEU A 12 12.15 4.11 -6.39
CA LEU A 12 11.83 5.34 -5.65
C LEU A 12 12.84 6.49 -5.89
N PRO A 13 14.17 6.25 -5.89
CA PRO A 13 15.12 7.28 -6.29
C PRO A 13 14.86 7.84 -7.69
N LEU A 14 14.62 6.97 -8.69
CA LEU A 14 14.31 7.39 -10.05
C LEU A 14 12.98 8.13 -10.13
N ALA A 15 11.94 7.64 -9.45
CA ALA A 15 10.63 8.31 -9.42
C ALA A 15 10.75 9.74 -8.90
N ARG A 16 11.55 9.97 -7.85
CA ARG A 16 11.79 11.33 -7.30
C ARG A 16 12.52 12.23 -8.28
N GLN A 17 13.53 11.72 -8.99
CA GLN A 17 14.24 12.50 -10.01
C GLN A 17 13.30 12.88 -11.17
N LEU A 18 12.57 11.91 -11.70
CA LEU A 18 11.62 12.11 -12.79
C LEU A 18 10.47 13.05 -12.40
N LEU A 19 10.00 12.98 -11.14
CA LEU A 19 9.02 13.91 -10.59
C LEU A 19 9.55 15.34 -10.58
N ALA A 20 10.80 15.56 -10.16
CA ALA A 20 11.43 16.87 -10.14
C ALA A 20 11.60 17.43 -11.56
N GLU A 21 12.01 16.60 -12.52
CA GLU A 21 12.11 16.98 -13.93
C GLU A 21 10.74 17.34 -14.53
N ALA A 22 9.71 16.53 -14.26
CA ALA A 22 8.34 16.79 -14.71
C ALA A 22 7.75 18.06 -14.10
N THR A 23 8.02 18.33 -12.83
CA THR A 23 7.63 19.55 -12.09
C THR A 23 8.17 20.81 -12.79
N ILE A 24 9.46 20.80 -13.16
CA ILE A 24 10.10 21.92 -13.87
C ILE A 24 9.48 22.09 -15.27
N ARG A 25 9.34 20.99 -16.02
CA ARG A 25 8.83 21.00 -17.40
C ARG A 25 7.36 21.45 -17.48
N LEU A 26 6.52 20.99 -16.57
CA LEU A 26 5.09 21.31 -16.52
C LEU A 26 4.80 22.60 -15.71
N LYS A 27 5.83 23.22 -15.10
CA LYS A 27 5.73 24.42 -14.27
C LYS A 27 4.72 24.27 -13.12
N ARG A 28 4.70 23.09 -12.48
CA ARG A 28 3.81 22.79 -11.35
C ARG A 28 4.62 22.53 -10.10
N PRO A 29 4.32 23.18 -8.95
CA PRO A 29 5.13 23.06 -7.74
C PRO A 29 4.79 21.79 -6.94
N ILE A 30 5.14 20.62 -7.48
CA ILE A 30 4.99 19.35 -6.75
C ILE A 30 6.23 19.10 -5.90
N GLU A 31 6.02 18.97 -4.59
CA GLU A 31 7.07 18.82 -3.57
C GLU A 31 7.44 17.36 -3.31
N GLY A 32 6.61 16.40 -3.74
CA GLY A 32 6.92 14.99 -3.59
C GLY A 32 5.75 14.03 -3.78
N LEU A 33 6.03 12.75 -3.51
CA LEU A 33 5.09 11.64 -3.54
C LEU A 33 4.48 11.43 -2.14
N SER A 34 3.20 11.08 -2.07
CA SER A 34 2.62 10.55 -0.83
C SER A 34 3.20 9.16 -0.50
N PRO A 35 3.22 8.73 0.78
CA PRO A 35 3.64 7.39 1.15
C PRO A 35 2.84 6.29 0.41
N ARG A 36 1.54 6.54 0.17
CA ARG A 36 0.65 5.62 -0.55
C ARG A 36 1.00 5.53 -2.03
N ALA A 37 1.34 6.65 -2.67
CA ALA A 37 1.81 6.65 -4.05
C ALA A 37 3.16 5.91 -4.18
N ALA A 38 4.09 6.14 -3.24
CA ALA A 38 5.39 5.47 -3.22
C ALA A 38 5.26 3.94 -3.08
N ASP A 39 4.41 3.49 -2.16
CA ASP A 39 4.13 2.06 -1.96
C ASP A 39 3.51 1.44 -3.23
N GLN A 40 2.60 2.15 -3.91
CA GLN A 40 2.01 1.67 -5.15
C GLN A 40 3.04 1.52 -6.29
N LEU A 41 3.97 2.47 -6.42
CA LEU A 41 5.06 2.40 -7.42
C LEU A 41 5.98 1.19 -7.21
N LEU A 42 6.20 0.79 -5.95
CA LEU A 42 6.98 -0.39 -5.59
C LEU A 42 6.25 -1.70 -5.87
N ARG A 43 4.91 -1.69 -5.82
CA ARG A 43 4.06 -2.87 -6.05
C ARG A 43 3.80 -3.14 -7.53
N TYR A 44 3.80 -2.10 -8.36
CA TYR A 44 3.59 -2.26 -9.79
C TYR A 44 4.77 -2.98 -10.46
N LYS A 45 4.47 -4.08 -11.17
CA LYS A 45 5.46 -4.79 -11.98
C LYS A 45 5.65 -4.02 -13.28
N TRP A 46 6.54 -3.03 -13.28
CA TRP A 46 6.91 -2.24 -14.45
C TRP A 46 7.21 -3.14 -15.67
N PRO A 47 6.30 -3.22 -16.67
CA PRO A 47 6.50 -4.07 -17.83
C PRO A 47 7.62 -3.52 -18.73
N GLY A 48 7.85 -2.20 -18.72
CA GLY A 48 8.94 -1.53 -19.43
C GLY A 48 10.15 -1.12 -18.58
N ASN A 49 11.02 -0.33 -19.22
CA ASN A 49 12.17 0.34 -18.61
C ASN A 49 11.74 1.67 -17.95
N VAL A 50 12.71 2.55 -17.70
CA VAL A 50 12.56 3.87 -17.05
C VAL A 50 11.51 4.76 -17.72
N ARG A 51 11.28 4.60 -19.04
CA ARG A 51 10.32 5.40 -19.80
C ARG A 51 8.88 5.26 -19.32
N GLU A 52 8.50 4.10 -18.80
CA GLU A 52 7.14 3.94 -18.25
C GLU A 52 6.99 4.64 -16.91
N LEU A 53 8.03 4.59 -16.07
CA LEU A 53 8.07 5.34 -14.82
C LEU A 53 8.06 6.85 -15.09
N GLU A 54 8.79 7.31 -16.10
CA GLU A 54 8.79 8.70 -16.56
C GLU A 54 7.39 9.15 -16.99
N ASN A 55 6.74 8.40 -17.89
CA ASN A 55 5.38 8.70 -18.32
C ASN A 55 4.38 8.70 -17.15
N ALA A 56 4.56 7.79 -16.19
CA ALA A 56 3.72 7.74 -15.01
C ALA A 56 3.89 8.97 -14.12
N MET A 57 5.13 9.41 -13.88
CA MET A 57 5.41 10.63 -13.11
C MET A 57 4.95 11.89 -13.83
N GLU A 58 5.12 11.98 -15.14
CA GLU A 58 4.59 13.08 -15.95
C GLU A 58 3.08 13.23 -15.82
N ARG A 59 2.34 12.13 -15.98
CA ARG A 59 0.89 12.11 -15.82
C ARG A 59 0.48 12.47 -14.39
N ALA A 60 1.22 11.98 -13.40
CA ALA A 60 0.92 12.25 -12.01
C ALA A 60 1.15 13.72 -11.63
N VAL A 61 2.20 14.37 -12.16
CA VAL A 61 2.38 15.82 -12.03
C VAL A 61 1.32 16.59 -12.79
N ALA A 62 0.91 16.14 -13.98
CA ALA A 62 -0.14 16.81 -14.76
C ALA A 62 -1.51 16.76 -14.06
N LEU A 63 -1.81 15.66 -13.36
CA LEU A 63 -3.10 15.43 -12.69
C LEU A 63 -3.15 15.93 -11.24
N ALA A 64 -2.00 16.02 -10.57
CA ALA A 64 -1.92 16.39 -9.15
C ALA A 64 -2.72 17.63 -8.82
N ARG A 65 -3.67 17.55 -7.89
CA ARG A 65 -4.50 18.72 -7.54
C ARG A 65 -3.86 19.59 -6.44
N VAL A 66 -2.88 19.05 -5.74
CA VAL A 66 -2.19 19.64 -4.57
C VAL A 66 -0.68 19.64 -4.83
N ASN A 67 0.12 20.32 -3.99
CA ASN A 67 1.60 20.29 -4.03
C ASN A 67 2.23 18.89 -3.80
N ARG A 68 1.46 17.81 -3.79
CA ARG A 68 1.95 16.43 -3.71
C ARG A 68 1.16 15.54 -4.64
N THR A 69 1.87 14.58 -5.23
CA THR A 69 1.28 13.51 -6.03
C THR A 69 0.80 12.41 -5.09
N ASP A 70 -0.49 12.12 -5.12
CA ASP A 70 -1.11 11.03 -4.34
C ASP A 70 -1.47 9.84 -5.24
N PHE A 71 -1.98 8.76 -4.61
CA PHE A 71 -2.41 7.54 -5.28
C PHE A 71 -3.37 7.81 -6.45
N ASP A 72 -4.31 8.74 -6.27
CA ASP A 72 -5.32 9.06 -7.27
C ASP A 72 -4.76 9.80 -8.49
N ASP A 73 -3.56 10.38 -8.37
CA ASP A 73 -2.88 11.06 -9.47
C ASP A 73 -2.06 10.09 -10.33
N LEU A 74 -1.81 8.86 -9.84
CA LEU A 74 -1.09 7.85 -10.61
C LEU A 74 -1.92 7.34 -11.80
N PRO A 75 -1.26 6.90 -12.89
CA PRO A 75 -1.95 6.27 -14.02
C PRO A 75 -2.76 5.06 -13.57
N GLU A 76 -3.87 4.79 -14.27
CA GLU A 76 -4.80 3.74 -13.89
C GLU A 76 -4.15 2.36 -13.87
N GLU A 77 -3.20 2.09 -14.76
CA GLU A 77 -2.45 0.84 -14.83
C GLU A 77 -1.60 0.63 -13.58
N VAL A 78 -1.04 1.71 -13.02
CA VAL A 78 -0.25 1.69 -11.78
C VAL A 78 -1.17 1.57 -10.57
N ARG A 79 -2.33 2.24 -10.58
CA ARG A 79 -3.34 2.14 -9.50
C ARG A 79 -3.98 0.75 -9.41
N GLN A 80 -4.17 0.08 -10.55
CA GLN A 80 -4.75 -1.27 -10.63
C GLN A 80 -3.72 -2.38 -10.39
N ALA A 81 -2.49 -2.07 -9.96
CA ALA A 81 -1.52 -3.11 -9.62
C ALA A 81 -2.09 -4.01 -8.52
N VAL A 82 -2.34 -5.27 -8.88
CA VAL A 82 -2.77 -6.33 -7.95
C VAL A 82 -1.71 -6.43 -6.85
N PRO A 83 -2.09 -6.60 -5.56
CA PRO A 83 -1.12 -6.80 -4.49
C PRO A 83 -0.19 -7.97 -4.83
N VAL A 84 1.06 -7.69 -5.16
CA VAL A 84 2.09 -8.71 -5.31
C VAL A 84 2.81 -8.79 -3.96
N PRO A 85 2.79 -9.91 -3.24
CA PRO A 85 3.60 -10.08 -2.05
C PRO A 85 5.07 -9.81 -2.42
N SER A 86 5.68 -8.84 -1.76
CA SER A 86 7.08 -8.47 -1.98
C SER A 86 8.00 -9.43 -1.21
N PRO A 87 9.05 -10.00 -1.83
CA PRO A 87 10.05 -10.78 -1.09
C PRO A 87 11.00 -9.91 -0.24
N SER A 88 10.92 -8.58 -0.35
CA SER A 88 11.93 -7.65 0.19
C SER A 88 11.42 -6.75 1.34
N GLY A 89 10.16 -6.89 1.73
CA GLY A 89 9.64 -6.33 2.97
C GLY A 89 9.00 -7.49 3.71
N HIS A 90 9.36 -7.69 4.99
CA HIS A 90 8.86 -8.73 5.90
C HIS A 90 7.57 -9.36 5.36
N VAL A 91 7.69 -10.57 4.82
CA VAL A 91 6.52 -11.32 4.38
C VAL A 91 5.70 -11.55 5.63
N LYS A 92 4.71 -10.69 5.84
CA LYS A 92 3.79 -10.83 6.96
C LYS A 92 3.20 -12.21 6.87
N ALA A 93 3.14 -12.91 8.00
CA ALA A 93 2.50 -14.21 8.01
C ALA A 93 1.07 -14.04 7.47
N LEU A 94 0.55 -15.05 6.77
CA LEU A 94 -0.83 -15.01 6.27
C LEU A 94 -1.82 -14.68 7.41
N GLU A 95 -1.49 -15.12 8.62
CA GLU A 95 -2.18 -14.79 9.86
C GLU A 95 -2.17 -13.30 10.21
N GLU A 96 -1.06 -12.58 10.03
CA GLU A 96 -0.99 -11.13 10.26
C GLU A 96 -1.79 -10.34 9.22
N VAL A 97 -1.73 -10.77 7.96
CA VAL A 97 -2.54 -10.17 6.89
C VAL A 97 -4.03 -10.39 7.16
N GLU A 98 -4.40 -11.60 7.58
CA GLU A 98 -5.77 -11.94 7.95
C GLU A 98 -6.24 -11.13 9.18
N LYS A 99 -5.39 -10.97 10.19
CA LYS A 99 -5.65 -10.16 11.39
C LYS A 99 -5.92 -8.69 11.04
N GLU A 100 -5.04 -8.08 10.25
CA GLU A 100 -5.20 -6.68 9.81
C GLU A 100 -6.51 -6.48 9.05
N TYR A 101 -6.84 -7.42 8.16
CA TYR A 101 -8.07 -7.36 7.39
C TYR A 101 -9.32 -7.49 8.28
N ILE A 102 -9.34 -8.46 9.19
CA ILE A 102 -10.46 -8.67 10.12
C ILE A 102 -10.68 -7.43 11.01
N LEU A 103 -9.61 -6.85 11.55
CA LEU A 103 -9.70 -5.66 12.41
C LEU A 103 -10.19 -4.43 11.63
N ALA A 104 -9.75 -4.25 10.38
CA ALA A 104 -10.22 -3.17 9.52
C ALA A 104 -11.73 -3.28 9.25
N VAL A 105 -12.21 -4.48 8.90
CA VAL A 105 -13.66 -4.70 8.66
C VAL A 105 -14.48 -4.58 9.94
N LEU A 106 -13.94 -4.98 11.10
CA LEU A 106 -14.60 -4.78 12.40
C LEU A 106 -14.76 -3.29 12.74
N ALA A 107 -13.72 -2.49 12.50
CA ALA A 107 -13.76 -1.04 12.71
C ALA A 107 -14.78 -0.34 11.78
N LEU A 108 -14.84 -0.75 10.50
CA LEU A 108 -15.84 -0.27 9.54
C LEU A 108 -17.29 -0.58 9.96
N ASN A 109 -17.49 -1.58 10.82
CA ASN A 109 -18.79 -2.00 11.32
C ASN A 109 -19.03 -1.57 12.78
N ASP A 110 -18.26 -0.59 13.28
CA ASP A 110 -18.39 -0.07 14.65
C ASP A 110 -18.31 -1.17 15.74
N GLY A 111 -17.53 -2.22 15.49
CA GLY A 111 -17.40 -3.36 16.42
C GLY A 111 -18.52 -4.41 16.31
N ASN A 112 -19.45 -4.30 15.36
CA ASN A 112 -20.52 -5.27 15.17
C ASN A 112 -20.01 -6.58 14.54
N GLN A 113 -19.69 -7.56 15.39
CA GLN A 113 -19.11 -8.84 14.97
C GLN A 113 -20.02 -9.64 14.03
N THR A 114 -21.35 -9.60 14.20
CA THR A 114 -22.27 -10.34 13.32
C THR A 114 -22.19 -9.80 11.89
N ARG A 115 -22.24 -8.47 11.75
CA ARG A 115 -22.15 -7.81 10.45
C ARG A 115 -20.76 -7.96 9.82
N THR A 116 -19.71 -7.92 10.64
CA THR A 116 -18.34 -8.21 10.20
C THR A 116 -18.19 -9.63 9.67
N ALA A 117 -18.78 -10.62 10.33
CA ALA A 117 -18.72 -12.03 9.89
C ALA A 117 -19.44 -12.23 8.55
N GLU A 118 -20.61 -11.63 8.39
CA GLU A 118 -21.36 -11.64 7.12
C GLU A 118 -20.56 -11.00 5.98
N GLN A 119 -19.96 -9.82 6.22
CA GLN A 119 -19.19 -9.10 5.21
C GLN A 119 -17.88 -9.81 4.85
N LEU A 120 -17.29 -10.57 5.77
CA LEU A 120 -16.12 -11.40 5.54
C LEU A 120 -16.47 -12.78 4.96
N GLU A 121 -17.76 -13.10 4.80
CA GLU A 121 -18.27 -14.41 4.36
C GLU A 121 -17.76 -15.58 5.22
N ILE A 122 -17.63 -15.36 6.53
CA ILE A 122 -17.23 -16.39 7.51
C ILE A 122 -18.31 -16.57 8.57
N GLY A 123 -18.36 -17.77 9.18
CA GLY A 123 -19.27 -17.99 10.30
C GLY A 123 -18.90 -17.15 11.53
N SER A 124 -19.88 -16.63 12.26
CA SER A 124 -19.68 -15.78 13.45
C SER A 124 -18.82 -16.46 14.53
N ALA A 125 -18.95 -17.78 14.70
CA ALA A 125 -18.09 -18.57 15.60
C ALA A 125 -16.62 -18.59 15.14
N THR A 126 -16.37 -18.56 13.83
CA THR A 126 -15.01 -18.48 13.26
C THR A 126 -14.42 -17.09 13.48
N LEU A 127 -15.19 -16.03 13.26
CA LEU A 127 -14.75 -14.66 13.57
C LEU A 127 -14.42 -14.51 15.06
N TYR A 128 -15.31 -14.96 15.95
CA TYR A 128 -15.10 -14.89 17.39
C TYR A 128 -13.82 -15.61 17.83
N ARG A 129 -13.56 -16.81 17.30
CA ARG A 129 -12.32 -17.56 17.59
C ARG A 129 -11.08 -16.81 17.12
N LYS A 130 -11.12 -16.19 15.94
CA LYS A 130 -10.01 -15.38 15.40
C LYS A 130 -9.76 -14.12 16.23
N LEU A 131 -10.81 -13.38 16.57
CA LEU A 131 -10.71 -12.19 17.44
C LEU A 131 -10.16 -12.53 18.82
N LYS A 132 -10.59 -13.66 19.41
CA LYS A 132 -10.04 -14.14 20.69
C LYS A 132 -8.56 -14.50 20.58
N LYS A 133 -8.14 -15.15 19.48
CA LYS A 133 -6.72 -15.45 19.21
C LYS A 133 -5.89 -14.17 19.11
N PHE A 134 -6.39 -13.16 18.39
CA PHE A 134 -5.70 -11.87 18.23
C PHE A 134 -5.62 -11.06 19.52
N GLY A 135 -6.65 -11.14 20.37
CA GLY A 135 -6.65 -10.50 21.69
C GLY A 135 -5.72 -11.17 22.70
N ALA A 136 -5.53 -12.50 22.60
CA ALA A 136 -4.59 -13.24 23.43
C ALA A 136 -3.12 -12.89 23.08
N GLU A 137 -2.81 -12.66 21.80
CA GLU A 137 -1.46 -12.23 21.36
C GLU A 137 -1.09 -10.80 21.79
N ALA A 138 -2.06 -9.96 22.18
CA ALA A 138 -1.82 -8.61 22.71
C ALA A 138 -1.65 -8.58 24.24
N GLY A 139 -1.76 -9.74 24.91
CA GLY A 139 -1.83 -9.87 26.36
C GLY A 139 -0.65 -10.56 27.05
N ASP A 140 0.36 -11.04 26.33
CA ASP A 140 1.58 -11.61 26.94
C ASP A 140 2.69 -10.55 27.05
N GLY A 141 2.39 -9.57 27.90
CA GLY A 141 3.29 -8.56 28.44
C GLY A 141 2.88 -8.25 29.88
N GLU A 142 2.70 -9.34 30.64
CA GLU A 142 2.62 -9.49 32.10
C GLU A 142 2.23 -8.25 32.94
N PRO A 143 1.04 -8.26 33.57
CA PRO A 143 0.85 -7.63 34.86
C PRO A 143 1.31 -8.58 35.97
N ASP A 144 2.28 -8.14 36.78
CA ASP A 144 2.18 -8.02 38.24
C ASP A 144 3.45 -8.46 39.03
N SER A 145 3.82 -7.56 39.94
CA SER A 145 4.45 -7.79 41.25
C SER A 145 5.89 -8.31 41.38
N SER A 146 6.79 -7.38 41.68
CA SER A 146 7.48 -7.32 43.00
C SER A 146 7.97 -5.90 43.29
#